data_AF-A0A7C4WZQ3-F1
#
_entry.id   AF-A0A7C4WZQ3-F1
#
_cell.length_a   1.000
_cell.length_b   1.000
_cell.length_c   1.000
_cell.angle_alpha   90.00
_cell.angle_beta   90.00
_cell.angle_gamma   90.00
#
_symmetry.space_group_name_H-M   'P 1'
#
loop_
_entity.id
_entity.type
_entity.pdbx_description
1 polymer ?
#
loop_
_entity_poly.entity_id
_entity_poly.type
_entity_poly.pdbx_seq_one_letter_code
_entity_poly.pdbx_strand_id
1 'polypeptide(L)'
;EKRGILISKSAAKILGAHVGDAVMIYLTTQEGQANTSELIVVGVFNETSLFGYAAYVNIEMLNELINIPPLSATDIALYFKKGLSENNYLHRLHALLSSQNEVLPLVGRKELADALAKDERTYVLALISLDANLDTIKDLLDALTIFIYLLFGVFLLIIMTGIMNTYRVILFERTAEIGTMRALGMRKEKVLAMFLLEAFFLALSAALCGLIAGSALLFGLSNISLKSIPGAGLFTNNGYLMLFLKPSHIIVGLLLLIVAVLLAVQGPARRASMLSPAEALREIV
;
A
#
# COMPACT_ATOMS: atom_id res chain seq x y z
N GLU A 1 -35.61 -13.46 -5.02
CA GLU A 1 -36.87 -13.25 -5.76
C GLU A 1 -36.67 -12.23 -6.86
N LYS A 2 -37.45 -12.28 -7.96
CA LYS A 2 -37.30 -11.35 -9.08
C LYS A 2 -37.47 -9.87 -8.69
N ARG A 3 -38.19 -9.57 -7.61
CA ARG A 3 -38.45 -8.21 -7.08
C ARG A 3 -37.61 -7.85 -5.85
N GLY A 4 -36.48 -8.51 -5.64
CA GLY A 4 -35.57 -8.23 -4.54
C GLY A 4 -34.50 -7.21 -4.92
N ILE A 5 -34.15 -6.33 -3.98
CA ILE A 5 -33.00 -5.43 -4.07
C ILE A 5 -32.03 -5.66 -2.91
N LEU A 6 -30.74 -5.70 -3.22
CA LEU A 6 -29.68 -5.60 -2.23
C LEU A 6 -29.21 -4.15 -2.20
N ILE A 7 -29.20 -3.53 -1.03
CA ILE A 7 -28.74 -2.14 -0.86
C ILE A 7 -27.50 -2.10 0.03
N SER A 8 -26.63 -1.12 -0.19
CA SER A 8 -25.48 -0.95 0.70
C SER A 8 -25.92 -0.50 2.08
N LYS A 9 -25.12 -0.83 3.11
CA LYS A 9 -25.38 -0.42 4.49
C LYS A 9 -25.51 1.09 4.65
N SER A 10 -24.77 1.85 3.85
CA SER A 10 -24.84 3.31 3.83
C SER A 10 -26.17 3.80 3.26
N ALA A 11 -26.70 3.15 2.21
CA ALA A 11 -28.01 3.48 1.64
C ALA A 11 -29.15 3.12 2.60
N ALA A 12 -29.10 1.92 3.18
CA ALA A 12 -30.07 1.46 4.18
C ALA A 12 -30.19 2.47 5.35
N LYS A 13 -29.05 2.96 5.85
CA LYS A 13 -29.02 3.94 6.94
C LYS A 13 -29.66 5.29 6.56
N ILE A 14 -29.50 5.75 5.34
CA ILE A 14 -30.06 7.03 4.87
C ILE A 14 -31.55 6.92 4.60
N LEU A 15 -31.95 5.82 3.96
CA LEU A 15 -33.34 5.53 3.64
C LEU A 15 -34.15 5.10 4.88
N GLY A 16 -33.48 4.76 5.99
CA GLY A 16 -34.11 4.14 7.16
C GLY A 16 -34.67 2.74 6.87
N ALA A 17 -34.20 2.09 5.80
CA ALA A 17 -34.75 0.85 5.28
C ALA A 17 -34.06 -0.38 5.90
N HIS A 18 -34.86 -1.40 6.18
CA HIS A 18 -34.47 -2.69 6.73
C HIS A 18 -34.81 -3.82 5.75
N VAL A 19 -34.28 -5.01 6.01
CA VAL A 19 -34.62 -6.20 5.22
C VAL A 19 -36.11 -6.50 5.40
N GLY A 20 -36.83 -6.58 4.28
CA GLY A 20 -38.29 -6.72 4.22
C GLY A 20 -39.02 -5.42 3.87
N ASP A 21 -38.37 -4.25 3.98
CA ASP A 21 -38.99 -2.98 3.61
C ASP A 21 -39.07 -2.81 2.10
N ALA A 22 -40.10 -2.11 1.65
CA ALA A 22 -40.26 -1.72 0.25
C ALA A 22 -39.53 -0.40 -0.03
N VAL A 23 -38.75 -0.37 -1.11
CA VAL A 23 -38.06 0.82 -1.61
C VAL A 23 -38.41 1.06 -3.07
N MET A 24 -38.65 2.32 -3.42
CA MET A 24 -38.92 2.72 -4.79
C MET A 24 -37.60 3.05 -5.51
N ILE A 25 -37.36 2.38 -6.63
CA ILE A 25 -36.26 2.73 -7.53
C ILE A 25 -36.78 3.59 -8.67
N TYR A 26 -35.98 4.57 -9.06
CA TYR A 26 -36.19 5.41 -10.23
C TYR A 26 -35.06 5.13 -11.22
N LEU A 27 -35.43 4.78 -12.44
CA LEU A 27 -34.51 4.49 -13.54
C LEU A 27 -34.92 5.29 -14.76
N THR A 28 -33.95 5.54 -15.64
CA THR A 28 -34.19 6.18 -16.92
C THR A 28 -33.82 5.20 -18.04
N THR A 29 -34.73 4.99 -18.99
CA THR A 29 -34.49 4.15 -20.16
C THR A 29 -33.45 4.79 -21.08
N GLN A 30 -32.92 4.03 -22.05
CA GLN A 30 -32.01 4.59 -23.07
C GLN A 30 -32.66 5.71 -23.90
N GLU A 31 -33.98 5.71 -24.02
CA GLU A 31 -34.75 6.76 -24.72
C GLU A 31 -35.08 7.97 -23.82
N GLY A 32 -34.58 8.00 -22.58
CA GLY A 32 -34.81 9.10 -21.64
C GLY A 32 -36.14 9.03 -20.89
N GLN A 33 -36.88 7.92 -21.00
CA GLN A 33 -38.16 7.75 -20.29
C GLN A 33 -37.91 7.37 -18.83
N ALA A 34 -38.69 7.95 -17.92
CA ALA A 34 -38.61 7.64 -16.50
C ALA A 34 -39.45 6.41 -16.15
N ASN A 35 -38.83 5.39 -15.56
CA ASN A 35 -39.49 4.20 -15.04
C ASN A 35 -39.27 4.07 -13.54
N THR A 36 -40.32 3.70 -12.81
CA THR A 36 -40.24 3.41 -11.38
C THR A 36 -40.71 2.00 -11.07
N SER A 37 -40.13 1.41 -10.03
CA SER A 37 -40.55 0.10 -9.55
C SER A 37 -40.36 0.00 -8.06
N GLU A 38 -41.28 -0.69 -7.40
CA GLU A 38 -41.19 -0.99 -5.98
C GLU A 38 -40.49 -2.34 -5.78
N LEU A 39 -39.44 -2.34 -4.96
CA LEU A 39 -38.63 -3.52 -4.67
C LEU A 39 -38.51 -3.76 -3.18
N ILE A 40 -38.44 -5.04 -2.82
CA ILE A 40 -38.28 -5.44 -1.43
C ILE A 40 -36.78 -5.57 -1.13
N VAL A 41 -36.33 -4.93 -0.06
CA VAL A 41 -34.95 -5.07 0.42
C VAL A 41 -34.76 -6.50 0.91
N VAL A 42 -34.05 -7.31 0.14
CA VAL A 42 -33.79 -8.73 0.49
C VAL A 42 -32.48 -8.90 1.27
N GLY A 43 -31.63 -7.86 1.30
CA GLY A 43 -30.37 -7.91 2.02
C GLY A 43 -29.65 -6.58 2.02
N VAL A 44 -28.79 -6.41 3.02
CA VAL A 44 -27.94 -5.24 3.19
C VAL A 44 -26.49 -5.70 3.20
N PHE A 45 -25.65 -5.14 2.31
CA PHE A 45 -24.25 -5.53 2.20
C PHE A 45 -23.30 -4.41 2.65
N ASN A 46 -22.08 -4.79 3.06
CA ASN A 46 -21.02 -3.84 3.34
C ASN A 46 -20.37 -3.42 2.03
N GLU A 47 -20.38 -2.12 1.75
CA GLU A 47 -19.83 -1.55 0.53
C GLU A 47 -18.34 -1.20 0.69
N THR A 48 -17.58 -1.47 -0.37
CA THR A 48 -16.14 -1.17 -0.48
C THR A 48 -15.85 -0.02 -1.45
N SER A 49 -16.88 0.59 -2.05
CA SER A 49 -16.71 1.67 -3.03
C SER A 49 -16.24 2.98 -2.37
N LEU A 50 -15.49 3.79 -3.13
CA LEU A 50 -14.99 5.10 -2.69
C LEU A 50 -16.06 6.20 -2.73
N PHE A 51 -17.05 6.09 -3.62
CA PHE A 51 -17.82 7.26 -4.09
C PHE A 51 -19.34 7.18 -3.94
N GLY A 52 -19.89 6.14 -3.30
CA GLY A 52 -21.30 6.19 -2.90
C GLY A 52 -22.06 4.91 -3.14
N TYR A 53 -23.31 4.98 -2.72
CA TYR A 53 -24.26 3.89 -2.54
C TYR A 53 -24.39 2.96 -3.74
N ALA A 54 -24.12 1.68 -3.54
CA ALA A 54 -24.45 0.64 -4.51
C ALA A 54 -25.75 -0.09 -4.15
N ALA A 55 -26.47 -0.51 -5.20
CA ALA A 55 -27.57 -1.43 -5.09
C ALA A 55 -27.49 -2.49 -6.20
N TYR A 56 -27.92 -3.71 -5.89
CA TYR A 56 -27.96 -4.82 -6.84
C TYR A 56 -29.38 -5.35 -6.97
N VAL A 57 -29.81 -5.55 -8.22
CA VAL A 57 -31.10 -6.13 -8.58
C VAL A 57 -30.88 -7.26 -9.58
N ASN A 58 -31.91 -8.05 -9.84
CA ASN A 58 -31.85 -9.08 -10.87
C ASN A 58 -31.70 -8.46 -12.27
N ILE A 59 -30.79 -8.99 -13.10
CA ILE A 59 -30.50 -8.44 -14.44
C ILE A 59 -31.71 -8.52 -15.39
N GLU A 60 -32.51 -9.59 -15.33
CA GLU A 60 -33.71 -9.71 -16.19
C GLU A 60 -34.70 -8.58 -15.88
N MET A 61 -34.94 -8.36 -14.59
CA MET A 61 -35.83 -7.30 -14.12
C MET A 61 -35.28 -5.91 -14.43
N LEU A 62 -33.98 -5.70 -14.27
CA LEU A 62 -33.34 -4.43 -14.63
C LEU A 62 -33.54 -4.14 -16.12
N ASN A 63 -33.27 -5.12 -16.98
CA ASN A 63 -33.40 -4.98 -18.43
C ASN A 63 -34.83 -4.68 -18.86
N GLU A 64 -35.83 -5.30 -18.22
CA GLU A 64 -37.25 -4.95 -18.40
C GLU A 64 -37.52 -3.48 -18.03
N LEU A 65 -37.00 -3.01 -16.88
CA LEU A 65 -37.21 -1.64 -16.43
C LEU A 65 -36.52 -0.57 -17.27
N ILE A 66 -35.37 -0.87 -17.87
CA ILE A 66 -34.68 0.09 -18.76
C ILE A 66 -34.97 -0.12 -20.24
N ASN A 67 -35.88 -1.05 -20.56
CA ASN A 67 -36.34 -1.39 -21.90
C ASN A 67 -35.21 -1.84 -22.85
N ILE A 68 -34.38 -2.79 -22.41
CA ILE A 68 -33.34 -3.41 -23.25
C ILE A 68 -33.56 -4.92 -23.39
N PRO A 69 -33.05 -5.57 -24.47
CA PRO A 69 -33.28 -6.98 -24.70
C PRO A 69 -32.86 -7.88 -23.52
N PRO A 70 -33.54 -9.02 -23.30
CA PRO A 70 -33.14 -9.99 -22.30
C PRO A 70 -31.71 -10.47 -22.59
N LEU A 71 -30.91 -10.70 -21.53
CA LEU A 71 -29.47 -11.07 -21.58
C LEU A 71 -28.51 -9.95 -22.03
N SER A 72 -29.00 -8.74 -22.30
CA SER A 72 -28.11 -7.59 -22.53
C SER A 72 -27.34 -7.22 -21.26
N ALA A 73 -26.05 -6.94 -21.40
CA ALA A 73 -25.19 -6.48 -20.32
C ALA A 73 -24.20 -5.44 -20.85
N THR A 74 -23.90 -4.44 -20.04
CA THR A 74 -22.85 -3.45 -20.34
C THR A 74 -21.47 -4.04 -20.09
N ASP A 75 -21.33 -4.77 -18.98
CA ASP A 75 -20.06 -5.35 -18.54
C ASP A 75 -20.26 -6.83 -18.17
N ILE A 76 -19.32 -7.67 -18.61
CA ILE A 76 -19.26 -9.08 -18.22
C ILE A 76 -17.97 -9.29 -17.42
N ALA A 77 -18.11 -9.46 -16.11
CA ALA A 77 -16.99 -9.74 -15.23
C ALA A 77 -16.65 -11.23 -15.25
N LEU A 78 -15.41 -11.56 -15.64
CA LEU A 78 -14.88 -12.92 -15.61
C LEU A 78 -13.98 -13.09 -14.39
N TYR A 79 -14.32 -14.03 -13.51
CA TYR A 79 -13.51 -14.35 -12.35
C TYR A 79 -12.66 -15.60 -12.62
N PHE A 80 -11.35 -15.45 -12.55
CA PHE A 80 -10.42 -16.56 -12.73
C PHE A 80 -10.05 -17.20 -11.39
N LYS A 81 -9.93 -18.53 -11.36
CA LYS A 81 -9.47 -19.26 -10.18
C LYS A 81 -8.03 -18.85 -9.84
N LYS A 82 -7.75 -18.63 -8.55
CA LYS A 82 -6.44 -18.17 -8.05
C LYS A 82 -5.29 -19.04 -8.58
N GLY A 83 -4.25 -18.42 -9.13
CA GLY A 83 -3.03 -19.09 -9.63
C GLY A 83 -2.90 -19.17 -11.15
N LEU A 84 -3.90 -18.71 -11.91
CA LEU A 84 -3.80 -18.56 -13.36
C LEU A 84 -3.15 -17.20 -13.70
N SER A 85 -2.22 -17.19 -14.65
CA SER A 85 -1.58 -15.94 -15.12
C SER A 85 -2.59 -15.11 -15.91
N GLU A 86 -3.10 -14.04 -15.30
CA GLU A 86 -4.13 -13.17 -15.86
C GLU A 86 -3.76 -12.66 -17.27
N ASN A 87 -2.52 -12.20 -17.45
CA ASN A 87 -2.04 -11.68 -18.74
C ASN A 87 -2.07 -12.71 -19.87
N ASN A 88 -1.63 -13.95 -19.62
CA ASN A 88 -1.63 -14.99 -20.66
C ASN A 88 -3.04 -15.36 -21.11
N TYR A 89 -4.00 -15.35 -20.17
CA TYR A 89 -5.41 -15.62 -20.49
C TYR A 89 -6.06 -14.44 -21.19
N LEU A 90 -5.78 -13.21 -20.77
CA LEU A 90 -6.28 -12.00 -21.42
C LEU A 90 -5.85 -11.93 -22.88
N HIS A 91 -4.57 -12.18 -23.18
CA HIS A 91 -4.10 -12.21 -24.56
C HIS A 91 -4.75 -13.32 -25.40
N ARG A 92 -4.94 -14.51 -24.82
CA ARG A 92 -5.62 -15.62 -25.51
C ARG A 92 -7.10 -15.30 -25.76
N LEU A 93 -7.78 -14.74 -24.77
CA LEU A 93 -9.19 -14.39 -24.87
C LEU A 93 -9.39 -13.25 -25.87
N HIS A 94 -8.52 -12.23 -25.83
CA HIS A 94 -8.49 -11.16 -26.81
C HIS A 94 -8.28 -11.70 -28.22
N ALA A 95 -7.33 -12.61 -28.43
CA ALA A 95 -7.10 -13.23 -29.74
C ALA A 95 -8.31 -14.05 -30.23
N LEU A 96 -8.95 -14.83 -29.35
CA LEU A 96 -10.15 -15.59 -29.69
C LEU A 96 -11.32 -14.68 -30.05
N LEU A 97 -11.56 -13.63 -29.29
CA LEU A 97 -12.65 -12.69 -29.55
C LEU A 97 -12.38 -11.85 -30.79
N SER A 98 -11.12 -11.44 -31.01
CA SER A 98 -10.68 -10.72 -32.22
C SER A 98 -10.83 -11.56 -33.49
N SER A 99 -10.88 -12.89 -33.38
CA SER A 99 -11.10 -13.78 -34.53
C SER A 99 -12.56 -13.80 -35.01
N GLN A 100 -13.50 -13.42 -34.15
CA GLN A 100 -14.95 -13.47 -34.43
C GLN A 100 -15.60 -12.08 -34.47
N ASN A 101 -15.03 -11.11 -33.75
CA ASN A 101 -15.55 -9.77 -33.56
C ASN A 101 -14.43 -8.74 -33.67
N GLU A 102 -14.76 -7.50 -34.02
CA GLU A 102 -13.81 -6.39 -33.90
C GLU A 102 -13.71 -5.96 -32.42
N VAL A 103 -12.58 -6.24 -31.80
CA VAL A 103 -12.30 -5.96 -30.40
C VAL A 103 -11.26 -4.85 -30.31
N LEU A 104 -11.47 -3.88 -29.44
CA LEU A 104 -10.45 -2.88 -29.16
C LEU A 104 -9.16 -3.53 -28.63
N PRO A 105 -7.98 -2.94 -28.91
CA PRO A 105 -6.74 -3.41 -28.34
C PRO A 105 -6.81 -3.42 -26.81
N LEU A 106 -6.02 -4.30 -26.18
CA LEU A 106 -5.84 -4.31 -24.73
C LEU A 106 -5.15 -3.00 -24.33
N VAL A 107 -5.92 -2.06 -23.77
CA VAL A 107 -5.48 -0.73 -23.35
C VAL A 107 -5.88 -0.47 -21.91
N GLY A 108 -5.21 0.49 -21.27
CA GLY A 108 -5.57 0.92 -19.92
C GLY A 108 -6.98 1.53 -19.88
N ARG A 109 -7.64 1.57 -18.71
CA ARG A 109 -8.99 2.15 -18.60
C ARG A 109 -9.06 3.60 -19.09
N LYS A 110 -7.97 4.36 -18.91
CA LYS A 110 -7.86 5.75 -19.37
C LYS A 110 -7.87 5.85 -20.89
N GLU A 111 -7.08 5.03 -21.56
CA GLU A 111 -6.98 4.96 -23.02
C GLU A 111 -8.25 4.37 -23.65
N LEU A 112 -8.93 3.48 -22.93
CA LEU A 112 -10.20 2.93 -23.39
C LEU A 112 -11.28 4.01 -23.52
N ALA A 113 -11.38 4.93 -22.56
CA ALA A 113 -12.36 6.01 -22.63
C ALA A 113 -12.14 6.87 -23.89
N ASP A 114 -10.87 7.17 -24.20
CA ASP A 114 -10.49 7.91 -25.40
C ASP A 114 -10.76 7.11 -26.68
N ALA A 115 -10.53 5.79 -26.66
CA ALA A 115 -10.80 4.90 -27.78
C ALA A 115 -12.31 4.80 -28.06
N LEU A 116 -13.13 4.63 -27.01
CA LEU A 116 -14.60 4.58 -27.10
C LEU A 116 -15.18 5.92 -27.58
N ALA A 117 -14.62 7.05 -27.14
CA ALA A 117 -15.10 8.37 -27.55
C ALA A 117 -14.81 8.70 -29.03
N LYS A 118 -13.80 8.06 -29.61
CA LYS A 118 -13.42 8.22 -31.03
C LYS A 118 -14.06 7.18 -31.95
N ASP A 119 -14.71 6.17 -31.37
CA ASP A 119 -15.33 5.09 -32.11
C ASP A 119 -16.79 5.46 -32.42
N GLU A 120 -17.12 5.53 -33.72
CA GLU A 120 -18.49 5.85 -34.17
C GLU A 120 -19.40 4.61 -34.20
N ARG A 121 -18.89 3.43 -33.84
CA ARG A 121 -19.66 2.18 -33.83
C ARG A 121 -20.71 2.15 -32.73
N THR A 122 -21.86 1.55 -33.04
CA THR A 122 -22.98 1.38 -32.10
C THR A 122 -22.66 0.42 -30.95
N TYR A 123 -21.80 -0.58 -31.20
CA TYR A 123 -21.36 -1.55 -30.20
C TYR A 123 -19.86 -1.76 -30.33
N VAL A 124 -19.13 -1.58 -29.23
CA VAL A 124 -17.68 -1.75 -29.18
C VAL A 124 -17.35 -2.75 -28.08
N LEU A 125 -16.66 -3.82 -28.43
CA LEU A 125 -16.20 -4.81 -27.46
C LEU A 125 -14.80 -4.45 -26.97
N ALA A 126 -14.65 -4.34 -25.65
CA ALA A 126 -13.39 -4.06 -25.00
C ALA A 126 -13.11 -5.08 -23.89
N LEU A 127 -11.84 -5.46 -23.74
CA LEU A 127 -11.39 -6.28 -22.63
C LEU A 127 -10.51 -5.44 -21.71
N ILE A 128 -10.89 -5.40 -20.43
CA ILE A 128 -10.19 -4.62 -19.40
C ILE A 128 -9.80 -5.57 -18.28
N SER A 129 -8.53 -5.56 -17.92
CA SER A 129 -8.06 -6.30 -16.75
C SER A 129 -8.44 -5.57 -15.46
N LEU A 130 -8.44 -6.30 -14.33
CA LEU A 130 -8.58 -5.63 -13.03
C LEU A 130 -7.37 -4.73 -12.77
N ASP A 131 -6.19 -5.15 -13.22
CA ASP A 131 -4.97 -4.35 -13.12
C ASP A 131 -5.12 -2.98 -13.78
N ALA A 132 -5.63 -2.92 -15.02
CA ALA A 132 -5.85 -1.69 -15.77
C ALA A 132 -6.89 -0.75 -15.12
N ASN A 133 -7.80 -1.30 -14.30
CA ASN A 133 -8.73 -0.52 -13.50
C ASN A 133 -8.09 0.10 -12.25
N LEU A 134 -7.04 -0.55 -11.74
CA LEU A 134 -6.36 -0.16 -10.52
C LEU A 134 -5.11 0.68 -10.78
N ASP A 135 -4.69 0.88 -12.03
CA ASP A 135 -3.47 1.64 -12.38
C ASP A 135 -3.44 3.03 -11.74
N THR A 136 -4.53 3.81 -11.81
CA THR A 136 -4.59 5.13 -11.14
C THR A 136 -4.37 5.02 -9.63
N ILE A 137 -4.88 3.97 -8.98
CA ILE A 137 -4.68 3.75 -7.55
C ILE A 137 -3.23 3.29 -7.29
N LYS A 138 -2.68 2.42 -8.13
CA LYS A 138 -1.28 1.96 -8.05
C LYS A 138 -0.32 3.13 -8.18
N ASP A 139 -0.51 4.01 -9.17
CA ASP A 139 0.32 5.20 -9.37
C ASP A 139 0.33 6.12 -8.14
N LEU A 140 -0.84 6.33 -7.52
CA LEU A 140 -0.95 7.10 -6.28
C LEU A 140 -0.22 6.42 -5.11
N LEU A 141 -0.34 5.09 -4.98
CA LEU A 141 0.35 4.32 -3.95
C LEU A 141 1.87 4.29 -4.17
N ASP A 142 2.33 4.22 -5.41
CA ASP A 142 3.74 4.25 -5.77
C ASP A 142 4.34 5.64 -5.47
N ALA A 143 3.63 6.72 -5.83
CA ALA A 143 4.04 8.08 -5.48
C ALA A 143 4.13 8.28 -3.96
N LEU A 144 3.14 7.79 -3.19
CA LEU A 144 3.17 7.84 -1.73
C LEU A 144 4.35 7.01 -1.17
N THR A 145 4.62 5.85 -1.76
CA THR A 145 5.73 4.97 -1.35
C THR A 145 7.07 5.65 -1.57
N ILE A 146 7.28 6.29 -2.72
CA ILE A 146 8.48 7.08 -3.00
C ILE A 146 8.64 8.21 -1.99
N PHE A 147 7.56 8.94 -1.69
CA PHE A 147 7.57 10.01 -0.70
C PHE A 147 7.96 9.50 0.70
N ILE A 148 7.40 8.36 1.14
CA ILE A 148 7.76 7.73 2.42
C ILE A 148 9.23 7.32 2.44
N TYR A 149 9.77 6.76 1.35
CA TYR A 149 11.18 6.40 1.28
C TYR A 149 12.10 7.63 1.31
N LEU A 150 11.69 8.73 0.69
CA LEU A 150 12.41 10.00 0.77
C LEU A 150 12.44 10.52 2.21
N LEU A 151 11.30 10.51 2.90
CA LEU A 151 11.21 10.91 4.30
C LEU A 151 12.07 10.01 5.21
N PHE A 152 12.05 8.70 4.96
CA PHE A 152 12.90 7.74 5.67
C PHE A 152 14.39 8.06 5.48
N GLY A 153 14.82 8.42 4.26
CA GLY A 153 16.16 8.89 3.98
C GLY A 153 16.54 10.14 4.77
N VAL A 154 15.64 11.12 4.86
CA VAL A 154 15.85 12.34 5.68
C VAL A 154 16.00 11.99 7.16
N PHE A 155 15.16 11.11 7.71
CA PHE A 155 15.29 10.67 9.09
C PHE A 155 16.60 9.93 9.35
N LEU A 156 17.06 9.09 8.42
CA LEU A 156 18.38 8.46 8.54
C LEU A 156 19.49 9.51 8.63
N LEU A 157 19.47 10.58 7.83
CA LEU A 157 20.48 11.65 7.90
C LEU A 157 20.47 12.38 9.26
N ILE A 158 19.29 12.67 9.79
CA ILE A 158 19.12 13.29 11.11
C ILE A 158 19.71 12.38 12.19
N ILE A 159 19.34 11.10 12.18
CA ILE A 159 19.82 10.09 13.12
C ILE A 159 21.35 9.94 13.02
N MET A 160 21.89 9.82 11.80
CA MET A 160 23.33 9.70 11.57
C MET A 160 24.10 10.91 12.11
N THR A 161 23.57 12.12 11.93
CA THR A 161 24.21 13.35 12.45
C THR A 161 24.21 13.35 13.98
N GLY A 162 23.10 12.93 14.61
CA GLY A 162 22.99 12.78 16.05
C GLY A 162 23.99 11.75 16.59
N ILE A 163 24.02 10.55 16.00
CA ILE A 163 24.96 9.48 16.37
C ILE A 163 26.40 9.95 16.22
N MET A 164 26.73 10.61 15.12
CA MET A 164 28.07 11.14 14.89
C MET A 164 28.47 12.13 15.98
N ASN A 165 27.57 13.01 16.41
CA ASN A 165 27.86 13.97 17.48
C ASN A 165 28.07 13.25 18.83
N THR A 166 27.20 12.31 19.18
CA THR A 166 27.31 11.54 20.41
C THR A 166 28.61 10.73 20.46
N TYR A 167 28.97 10.06 19.36
CA TYR A 167 30.23 9.31 19.29
C TYR A 167 31.46 10.19 19.38
N ARG A 168 31.41 11.44 18.90
CA ARG A 168 32.53 12.38 19.10
C ARG A 168 32.75 12.65 20.59
N VAL A 169 31.68 12.89 21.34
CA VAL A 169 31.77 13.12 22.79
C VAL A 169 32.29 11.87 23.52
N ILE A 170 31.72 10.69 23.23
CA ILE A 170 32.15 9.42 23.84
C ILE A 170 33.63 9.15 23.56
N LEU A 171 34.09 9.37 22.32
CA LEU A 171 35.49 9.13 21.97
C LEU A 171 36.43 10.15 22.60
N PHE A 172 35.99 11.40 22.77
CA PHE A 172 36.76 12.44 23.45
C PHE A 172 37.01 12.07 24.92
N GLU A 173 35.95 11.64 25.63
CA GLU A 173 36.07 11.18 27.03
C GLU A 173 36.98 9.95 27.17
N ARG A 174 37.03 9.09 26.14
CA ARG A 174 37.83 7.84 26.13
C ARG A 174 39.20 8.00 25.48
N THR A 175 39.67 9.22 25.25
CA THR A 175 40.97 9.48 24.59
C THR A 175 42.14 8.85 25.35
N ALA A 176 42.14 8.92 26.68
CA ALA A 176 43.13 8.29 27.55
C ALA A 176 43.20 6.76 27.40
N GLU A 177 42.04 6.11 27.34
CA GLU A 177 41.93 4.66 27.13
C GLU A 177 42.50 4.26 25.76
N ILE A 178 42.15 5.03 24.72
CA ILE A 178 42.65 4.83 23.35
C ILE A 178 44.16 4.98 23.29
N GLY A 179 44.72 6.03 23.92
CA GLY A 179 46.15 6.27 24.02
C GLY A 179 46.89 5.11 24.69
N THR A 180 46.33 4.57 25.78
CA THR A 180 46.88 3.42 26.49
C THR A 180 46.85 2.15 25.63
N MET A 181 45.73 1.85 24.97
CA MET A 181 45.63 0.72 24.03
C MET A 181 46.67 0.82 22.91
N ARG A 182 46.87 2.02 22.36
CA ARG A 182 47.85 2.28 21.29
C ARG A 182 49.29 2.17 21.81
N ALA A 183 49.58 2.59 23.04
CA ALA A 183 50.89 2.46 23.69
C ALA A 183 51.26 0.99 23.94
N LEU A 184 50.28 0.15 24.27
CA LEU A 184 50.43 -1.31 24.42
C LEU A 184 50.57 -2.06 23.09
N GLY A 185 50.63 -1.35 21.95
CA GLY A 185 50.89 -1.92 20.63
C GLY A 185 49.64 -2.27 19.82
N MET A 186 48.44 -1.87 20.26
CA MET A 186 47.22 -2.08 19.46
C MET A 186 47.27 -1.25 18.17
N ARG A 187 47.09 -1.92 17.03
CA ARG A 187 47.05 -1.24 15.73
C ARG A 187 45.77 -0.40 15.60
N LYS A 188 45.86 0.74 14.90
CA LYS A 188 44.76 1.68 14.67
C LYS A 188 43.53 1.01 14.05
N GLU A 189 43.75 0.02 13.17
CA GLU A 189 42.67 -0.74 12.53
C GLU A 189 41.90 -1.61 13.53
N LYS A 190 42.59 -2.17 14.54
CA LYS A 190 41.93 -2.94 15.60
C LYS A 190 41.13 -2.04 16.53
N VAL A 191 41.67 -0.86 16.87
CA VAL A 191 40.94 0.14 17.68
C VAL A 191 39.68 0.59 16.96
N LEU A 192 39.78 0.90 15.66
CA LEU A 192 38.62 1.22 14.84
C LEU A 192 37.59 0.09 14.79
N ALA A 193 38.05 -1.15 14.54
CA ALA A 193 37.17 -2.32 14.47
C ALA A 193 36.43 -2.56 15.79
N MET A 194 37.08 -2.34 16.94
CA MET A 194 36.46 -2.43 18.26
C MET A 194 35.27 -1.48 18.39
N PHE A 195 35.44 -0.21 18.06
CA PHE A 195 34.35 0.79 18.13
C PHE A 195 33.24 0.52 17.11
N LEU A 196 33.57 0.06 15.90
CA LEU A 196 32.56 -0.33 14.91
C LEU A 196 31.77 -1.56 15.36
N LEU A 197 32.41 -2.50 16.06
CA LEU A 197 31.77 -3.68 16.61
C LEU A 197 30.86 -3.33 17.80
N GLU A 198 31.28 -2.41 18.67
CA GLU A 198 30.42 -1.83 19.71
C GLU A 198 29.18 -1.16 19.10
N ALA A 199 29.38 -0.30 18.09
CA ALA A 199 28.29 0.34 17.36
C ALA A 199 27.36 -0.66 16.68
N PHE A 200 27.90 -1.76 16.14
CA PHE A 200 27.11 -2.82 15.53
C PHE A 200 26.18 -3.48 16.55
N PHE A 201 26.67 -3.85 17.73
CA PHE A 201 25.84 -4.47 18.77
C PHE A 201 24.79 -3.51 19.32
N LEU A 202 25.13 -2.22 19.46
CA LEU A 202 24.16 -1.19 19.82
C LEU A 202 23.08 -1.01 18.76
N ALA A 203 23.46 -0.95 17.48
CA ALA A 203 22.53 -0.85 16.36
C ALA A 203 21.61 -2.08 16.28
N LEU A 204 22.15 -3.28 16.45
CA LEU A 204 21.39 -4.52 16.44
C LEU A 204 20.38 -4.56 17.58
N SER A 205 20.79 -4.19 18.79
CA SER A 205 19.93 -4.16 19.97
C SER A 205 18.81 -3.11 19.81
N ALA A 206 19.15 -1.91 19.32
CA ALA A 206 18.18 -0.86 19.03
C ALA A 206 17.19 -1.28 17.93
N ALA A 207 17.66 -1.94 16.87
CA ALA A 207 16.82 -2.43 15.79
C ALA A 207 15.82 -3.48 16.28
N LEU A 208 16.26 -4.42 17.14
CA LEU A 208 15.38 -5.42 17.74
C LEU A 208 14.32 -4.78 18.64
N CYS A 209 14.72 -3.86 19.52
CA CYS A 209 13.80 -3.12 20.38
C CYS A 209 12.80 -2.29 19.55
N GLY A 210 13.27 -1.61 18.50
CA GLY A 210 12.43 -0.84 17.59
C GLY A 210 11.44 -1.71 16.82
N LEU A 211 11.85 -2.90 16.39
CA LEU A 211 10.97 -3.86 15.73
C LEU A 211 9.86 -4.35 16.68
N ILE A 212 10.20 -4.65 17.94
CA ILE A 212 9.23 -5.07 18.95
C ILE A 212 8.25 -3.94 19.24
N ALA A 213 8.74 -2.73 19.52
CA ALA A 213 7.91 -1.57 19.83
C ALA A 213 7.03 -1.17 18.63
N GLY A 214 7.59 -1.15 17.41
CA GLY A 214 6.86 -0.86 16.18
C GLY A 214 5.79 -1.91 15.88
N SER A 215 6.09 -3.19 16.08
CA SER A 215 5.10 -4.27 15.91
C SER A 215 3.98 -4.18 16.94
N ALA A 216 4.29 -3.85 18.19
CA ALA A 216 3.29 -3.63 19.23
C ALA A 216 2.38 -2.44 18.92
N LEU A 217 2.96 -1.34 18.42
CA LEU A 217 2.21 -0.16 17.99
C LEU A 217 1.31 -0.47 16.79
N LEU A 218 1.83 -1.16 15.78
CA LEU A 218 1.04 -1.60 14.63
C LEU A 218 -0.10 -2.53 15.06
N PHE A 219 0.16 -3.46 15.98
CA PHE A 219 -0.87 -4.32 16.53
C PHE A 219 -1.97 -3.50 17.21
N GLY A 220 -1.59 -2.52 18.04
CA GLY A 220 -2.55 -1.57 18.64
C GLY A 220 -3.40 -0.83 17.61
N LEU A 221 -2.76 -0.28 16.57
CA LEU A 221 -3.45 0.42 15.48
C LEU A 221 -4.38 -0.50 14.67
N SER A 222 -3.99 -1.76 14.45
CA SER A 222 -4.80 -2.72 13.69
C SER A 222 -6.11 -3.08 14.38
N ASN A 223 -6.19 -2.90 15.70
CA ASN A 223 -7.41 -3.12 16.48
C ASN A 223 -8.39 -1.93 16.43
N ILE A 224 -7.99 -0.78 15.85
CA ILE A 224 -8.86 0.39 15.72
C ILE A 224 -9.82 0.19 14.55
N SER A 225 -11.12 0.29 14.82
CA SER A 225 -12.16 0.17 13.80
C SER A 225 -12.29 1.46 12.99
N LEU A 226 -12.00 1.38 11.69
CA LEU A 226 -12.14 2.46 10.72
C LEU A 226 -13.46 2.39 9.93
N LYS A 227 -14.41 1.54 10.35
CA LYS A 227 -15.73 1.35 9.70
C LYS A 227 -16.53 2.64 9.51
N SER A 228 -16.27 3.67 10.32
CA SER A 228 -16.99 4.95 10.28
C SER A 228 -16.45 5.92 9.23
N ILE A 229 -15.29 5.64 8.62
CA ILE A 229 -14.65 6.52 7.64
C ILE A 229 -15.03 6.07 6.23
N PRO A 230 -15.75 6.90 5.44
CA PRO A 230 -16.05 6.60 4.04
C PRO A 230 -14.78 6.33 3.23
N GLY A 231 -14.78 5.31 2.38
CA GLY A 231 -13.64 4.93 1.54
C GLY A 231 -12.53 4.13 2.25
N ALA A 232 -12.54 4.01 3.59
CA ALA A 232 -11.56 3.19 4.32
C ALA A 232 -11.64 1.69 3.97
N GLY A 233 -12.77 1.22 3.44
CA GLY A 233 -12.97 -0.16 2.99
C GLY A 233 -12.00 -0.63 1.89
N LEU A 234 -11.39 0.29 1.15
CA LEU A 234 -10.35 -0.05 0.17
C LEU A 234 -9.01 -0.44 0.81
N PHE A 235 -8.72 0.09 2.00
CA PHE A 235 -7.44 -0.09 2.69
C PHE A 235 -7.57 -0.97 3.94
N THR A 236 -8.79 -1.44 4.24
CA THR A 236 -9.10 -2.20 5.45
C THR A 236 -9.78 -3.50 5.10
N ASN A 237 -9.48 -4.55 5.87
CA ASN A 237 -10.20 -5.81 5.79
C ASN A 237 -11.27 -5.82 6.89
N ASN A 238 -12.55 -5.82 6.52
CA ASN A 238 -13.68 -5.71 7.45
C ASN A 238 -13.61 -4.49 8.39
N GLY A 239 -13.03 -3.38 7.93
CA GLY A 239 -12.92 -2.13 8.69
C GLY A 239 -11.74 -2.06 9.66
N TYR A 240 -10.81 -3.01 9.60
CA TYR A 240 -9.55 -3.01 10.35
C TYR A 240 -8.36 -2.92 9.40
N LEU A 241 -7.29 -2.22 9.81
CA LEU A 241 -6.05 -2.15 9.02
C LEU A 241 -5.41 -3.54 8.96
N MET A 242 -5.13 -4.01 7.75
CA MET A 242 -4.44 -5.28 7.58
C MET A 242 -2.94 -5.07 7.86
N LEU A 243 -2.44 -5.78 8.85
CA LEU A 243 -1.05 -5.70 9.25
C LEU A 243 -0.23 -6.58 8.29
N PHE A 244 0.33 -5.96 7.25
CA PHE A 244 1.09 -6.67 6.23
C PHE A 244 2.59 -6.38 6.34
N LEU A 245 3.27 -7.15 7.18
CA LEU A 245 4.72 -7.09 7.36
C LEU A 245 5.39 -8.13 6.45
N LYS A 246 5.90 -7.70 5.30
CA LYS A 246 6.74 -8.59 4.47
C LYS A 246 8.12 -8.75 5.14
N PRO A 247 8.59 -9.99 5.40
CA PRO A 247 9.91 -10.22 6.01
C PRO A 247 11.07 -9.60 5.21
N SER A 248 10.97 -9.55 3.87
CA SER A 248 11.97 -8.92 3.03
C SER A 248 12.17 -7.43 3.33
N HIS A 249 11.09 -6.67 3.53
CA HIS A 249 11.18 -5.24 3.84
C HIS A 249 11.77 -5.00 5.24
N ILE A 250 11.46 -5.86 6.20
CA ILE A 250 12.04 -5.81 7.55
C ILE A 250 13.55 -6.01 7.47
N ILE A 251 14.01 -7.05 6.77
CA ILE A 251 15.44 -7.36 6.64
C ILE A 251 16.19 -6.21 5.96
N VAL A 252 15.65 -5.69 4.86
CA VAL A 252 16.25 -4.55 4.14
C VAL A 252 16.32 -3.30 5.03
N GLY A 253 15.24 -2.98 5.76
CA GLY A 253 15.21 -1.84 6.68
C GLY A 253 16.23 -1.97 7.82
N LEU A 254 16.36 -3.17 8.40
CA LEU A 254 17.33 -3.45 9.46
C LEU A 254 18.77 -3.36 8.96
N LEU A 255 19.06 -3.89 7.77
CA LEU A 255 20.37 -3.75 7.13
C LEU A 255 20.71 -2.29 6.86
N LEU A 256 19.77 -1.52 6.28
CA LEU A 256 19.97 -0.09 6.01
C LEU A 256 20.26 0.70 7.29
N LEU A 257 19.53 0.41 8.37
CA LEU A 257 19.75 1.07 9.66
C LEU A 257 21.15 0.74 10.22
N ILE A 258 21.55 -0.53 10.25
CA ILE A 258 22.87 -0.93 10.75
C ILE A 258 23.97 -0.27 9.92
N VAL A 259 23.85 -0.29 8.59
CA VAL A 259 24.82 0.36 7.69
C VAL A 259 24.89 1.86 7.97
N ALA A 260 23.75 2.54 8.11
CA ALA A 260 23.72 3.97 8.41
C ALA A 260 24.41 4.30 9.75
N VAL A 261 24.17 3.52 10.80
CA VAL A 261 24.83 3.68 12.10
C VAL A 261 26.34 3.49 11.97
N LEU A 262 26.79 2.42 11.30
CA LEU A 262 28.21 2.15 11.11
C LEU A 262 28.90 3.25 10.30
N LEU A 263 28.26 3.78 9.26
CA LEU A 263 28.77 4.91 8.49
C LEU A 263 28.88 6.18 9.34
N ALA A 264 27.90 6.47 10.18
CA ALA A 264 27.92 7.61 11.09
C ALA A 264 29.06 7.53 12.12
N VAL A 265 29.31 6.34 12.67
CA VAL A 265 30.37 6.09 13.66
C VAL A 265 31.76 6.03 13.02
N GLN A 266 31.86 5.55 11.78
CA GLN A 266 33.15 5.32 11.12
C GLN A 266 34.02 6.59 11.04
N GLY A 267 33.41 7.75 10.75
CA GLY A 267 34.12 9.03 10.68
C GLY A 267 34.83 9.40 11.99
N PRO A 268 34.12 9.60 13.10
CA PRO A 268 34.73 9.94 14.39
C PRO A 268 35.63 8.81 14.95
N ALA A 269 35.24 7.54 14.81
CA ALA A 269 36.06 6.42 15.27
C ALA A 269 37.40 6.32 14.55
N ARG A 270 37.44 6.60 13.23
CA ARG A 270 38.70 6.68 12.46
C ARG A 270 39.61 7.77 13.02
N ARG A 271 39.07 8.96 13.28
CA ARG A 271 39.86 10.08 13.83
C ARG A 271 40.46 9.71 15.19
N ALA A 272 39.67 9.16 16.10
CA ALA A 272 40.14 8.73 17.42
C ALA A 272 41.22 7.63 17.33
N SER A 273 41.06 6.66 16.42
CA SER A 273 42.03 5.57 16.25
C SER A 273 43.42 6.02 15.77
N MET A 274 43.51 7.22 15.18
CA MET A 274 44.75 7.78 14.64
C MET A 274 45.49 8.67 15.66
N LEU A 275 44.92 8.96 16.83
CA LEU A 275 45.58 9.74 17.87
C LEU A 275 46.89 9.06 18.30
N SER A 276 47.94 9.87 18.47
CA SER A 276 49.22 9.36 18.94
C SER A 276 49.17 9.09 20.45
N PRO A 277 49.87 8.05 20.94
CA PRO A 277 49.89 7.75 22.38
C PRO A 277 50.37 8.94 23.24
N ALA A 278 51.34 9.70 22.73
CA ALA A 278 51.91 10.85 23.42
C ALA A 278 50.93 12.02 23.52
N GLU A 279 50.15 12.30 22.47
CA GLU A 279 49.11 13.34 22.48
C GLU A 279 47.96 12.94 23.41
N ALA A 280 47.51 11.69 23.34
CA ALA A 280 46.39 11.21 24.14
C ALA A 280 46.67 11.19 25.66
N LEU A 281 47.93 10.97 26.06
CA LEU A 281 48.34 11.01 27.48
C LEU A 281 48.63 12.43 27.97
N ARG A 282 48.97 13.36 27.06
CA ARG A 282 49.24 14.76 27.40
C ARG A 282 47.98 15.55 27.72
N GLU A 283 46.83 15.17 27.16
CA GLU A 283 45.52 15.78 27.47
C GLU A 283 45.03 15.53 28.92
N ILE A 284 45.69 14.62 29.66
CA ILE A 284 45.33 14.26 31.05
C ILE A 284 46.09 15.12 32.08
N VAL A 285 47.15 15.83 31.66
CA VAL A 285 48.04 16.64 32.53
C VAL A 285 47.80 18.12 32.31
#